data_AF-A0A0G1YZ81-F1
#
_entry.id   AF-A0A0G1YZ81-F1
#
_cell.length_a   1.000
_cell.length_b   1.000
_cell.length_c   1.000
_cell.angle_alpha   90.00
_cell.angle_beta   90.00
_cell.angle_gamma   90.00
#
_symmetry.space_group_name_H-M   'P 1'
#
loop_
_entity.id
_entity.type
_entity.pdbx_description
1 polymer ?
#
loop_
_entity_poly.entity_id
_entity_poly.type
_entity_poly.pdbx_seq_one_letter_code
_entity_poly.pdbx_strand_id
1 'polypeptide(L)'
;MFWKIYTVIYLLLIIVGTLFVVPSIGSWNFASWEGVIEGVLLAIGAFAFAYKKEWFNKETWKFIFIGILLVWIADIIFYTTNLQFLNFLKPNAIEHGVGTVLFSIVISIPALIAIYKTGFPKENS
;
A
#
# COMPACT_ATOMS: atom_id res chain seq x y z
N MET A 1 17.79 9.30 7.19
CA MET A 1 17.87 8.12 8.09
C MET A 1 16.49 7.54 8.36
N PHE A 2 15.51 8.34 8.77
CA PHE A 2 14.10 7.94 8.96
C PHE A 2 13.51 7.08 7.83
N TRP A 3 13.62 7.53 6.57
CA TRP A 3 13.09 6.78 5.41
C TRP A 3 13.67 5.37 5.25
N LYS A 4 14.97 5.19 5.54
CA LYS A 4 15.60 3.87 5.47
C LYS A 4 15.05 2.94 6.55
N ILE A 5 14.84 3.44 7.76
CA ILE A 5 14.26 2.67 8.88
C ILE A 5 12.82 2.29 8.53
N TYR A 6 12.01 3.24 8.06
CA TYR A 6 10.64 2.97 7.62
C TYR A 6 10.59 1.90 6.52
N THR A 7 11.43 2.02 5.48
CA THR A 7 11.48 1.02 4.40
C THR A 7 11.81 -0.38 4.94
N VAL A 8 12.76 -0.50 5.88
CA VAL A 8 13.10 -1.80 6.48
C VAL A 8 11.92 -2.36 7.27
N ILE A 9 11.28 -1.54 8.11
CA ILE A 9 10.09 -1.96 8.88
C ILE A 9 8.96 -2.39 7.93
N TYR A 10 8.70 -1.61 6.88
CA TYR A 10 7.65 -1.88 5.90
C TYR A 10 7.92 -3.18 5.12
N LEU A 11 9.17 -3.41 4.72
CA LEU A 11 9.59 -4.68 4.10
C LEU A 11 9.39 -5.87 5.03
N LEU A 12 9.75 -5.73 6.31
CA LEU A 12 9.53 -6.79 7.31
C LEU A 12 8.03 -7.07 7.48
N LEU A 13 7.18 -6.03 7.52
CA LEU A 13 5.73 -6.20 7.59
C LEU A 13 5.17 -6.94 6.36
N ILE A 14 5.65 -6.60 5.16
CA ILE A 14 5.25 -7.32 3.94
C ILE A 14 5.72 -8.77 3.98
N ILE A 15 6.97 -9.04 4.35
CA ILE A 15 7.51 -10.41 4.43
C ILE A 15 6.70 -11.23 5.44
N VAL A 16 6.40 -10.69 6.62
CA VAL A 16 5.56 -11.35 7.62
C VAL A 16 4.15 -11.58 7.06
N GLY A 17 3.55 -10.59 6.42
CA GLY A 17 2.26 -10.74 5.75
C GLY A 17 2.28 -11.85 4.70
N THR A 18 3.28 -11.88 3.83
CA THR A 18 3.39 -12.87 2.75
C THR A 18 3.73 -14.27 3.26
N LEU A 19 4.50 -14.44 4.33
CA LEU A 19 4.87 -15.77 4.83
C LEU A 19 3.81 -16.39 5.74
N PHE A 20 3.07 -15.57 6.49
CA PHE A 20 2.13 -16.07 7.50
C PHE A 20 0.67 -15.89 7.12
N VAL A 21 0.31 -14.83 6.39
CA VAL A 21 -1.09 -14.53 6.03
C VAL A 21 -1.44 -15.15 4.69
N VAL A 22 -0.60 -15.02 3.68
CA VAL A 22 -0.90 -15.51 2.33
C VAL A 22 -1.15 -17.03 2.26
N PRO A 23 -0.39 -17.92 2.93
CA PRO A 23 -0.68 -19.36 2.92
C PRO A 23 -1.97 -19.74 3.64
N SER A 24 -2.50 -18.86 4.50
CA SER A 24 -3.76 -19.07 5.21
C SER A 24 -5.00 -18.72 4.37
N ILE A 25 -4.82 -18.02 3.24
CA ILE A 25 -5.88 -17.66 2.31
C ILE A 25 -6.13 -18.86 1.41
N GLY A 26 -7.11 -19.70 1.77
CA GLY A 26 -7.39 -20.98 1.11
C GLY A 26 -7.66 -20.91 -0.40
N SER A 27 -8.04 -19.74 -0.94
CA SER A 27 -8.17 -19.53 -2.39
C SER A 27 -7.77 -18.11 -2.78
N TRP A 28 -6.88 -17.99 -3.75
CA TRP A 28 -6.52 -16.70 -4.33
C TRP A 28 -7.67 -16.14 -5.17
N ASN A 29 -8.20 -14.99 -4.77
CA ASN A 29 -9.12 -14.20 -5.58
C ASN A 29 -8.40 -12.96 -6.12
N PHE A 30 -9.06 -12.22 -7.02
CA PHE A 30 -8.49 -11.02 -7.63
C PHE A 30 -8.02 -9.98 -6.60
N ALA A 31 -8.81 -9.74 -5.55
CA ALA A 31 -8.47 -8.82 -4.46
C ALA A 31 -7.19 -9.24 -3.69
N SER A 32 -6.94 -10.54 -3.57
CA SER A 32 -5.72 -11.05 -2.94
C SER A 32 -4.47 -10.72 -3.78
N TRP A 33 -4.60 -10.78 -5.11
CA TRP A 33 -3.50 -10.43 -6.02
C TRP A 33 -3.26 -8.92 -6.09
N GLU A 34 -4.34 -8.15 -6.09
CA GLU A 34 -4.29 -6.69 -6.02
C GLU A 34 -3.44 -6.19 -4.85
N GLY A 35 -3.76 -6.63 -3.62
CA GLY A 35 -3.01 -6.21 -2.42
C GLY A 35 -1.54 -6.62 -2.43
N VAL A 36 -1.20 -7.77 -3.04
CA VAL A 36 0.19 -8.21 -3.19
C VAL A 36 0.94 -7.32 -4.18
N ILE A 37 0.36 -7.07 -5.36
CA ILE A 37 0.98 -6.23 -6.40
C ILE A 37 1.18 -4.82 -5.85
N GLU A 38 0.17 -4.27 -5.19
CA GLU A 38 0.24 -2.95 -4.57
C GLU A 38 1.33 -2.88 -3.50
N GLY A 39 1.36 -3.84 -2.56
CA GLY A 39 2.37 -3.90 -1.51
C GLY A 39 3.79 -4.00 -2.06
N VAL A 40 4.00 -4.77 -3.13
CA VAL A 40 5.30 -4.87 -3.82
C VAL A 40 5.68 -3.53 -4.46
N LEU A 41 4.76 -2.86 -5.17
CA LEU A 41 5.03 -1.55 -5.78
C LEU A 41 5.37 -0.49 -4.72
N LEU A 42 4.64 -0.48 -3.60
CA LEU A 42 4.91 0.39 -2.45
C LEU A 42 6.28 0.12 -1.83
N ALA A 43 6.66 -1.15 -1.65
CA ALA A 43 7.97 -1.52 -1.15
C ALA A 43 9.10 -1.09 -2.08
N ILE A 44 8.97 -1.37 -3.38
CA ILE A 44 9.94 -0.99 -4.42
C ILE A 44 10.08 0.54 -4.44
N GLY A 45 8.96 1.26 -4.40
CA GLY A 45 8.92 2.72 -4.34
C GLY A 45 9.60 3.32 -3.12
N ALA A 46 9.26 2.81 -1.94
CA ALA A 46 9.88 3.24 -0.69
C ALA A 46 11.39 2.98 -0.69
N PHE A 47 11.82 1.82 -1.21
CA PHE A 47 13.24 1.49 -1.33
C PHE A 47 13.96 2.40 -2.32
N ALA A 48 13.40 2.59 -3.52
CA ALA A 48 13.96 3.47 -4.53
C ALA A 48 14.17 4.88 -4.00
N PHE A 49 13.19 5.43 -3.29
CA PHE A 49 13.29 6.73 -2.65
C PHE A 49 14.34 6.76 -1.51
N ALA A 50 14.28 5.82 -0.57
CA ALA A 50 15.14 5.83 0.62
C ALA A 50 16.63 5.61 0.30
N TYR A 51 16.92 4.87 -0.77
CA TYR A 51 18.27 4.55 -1.22
C TYR A 51 18.69 5.28 -2.50
N LYS A 52 17.87 6.22 -2.99
CA LYS A 52 18.12 7.02 -4.19
C LYS A 52 18.45 6.14 -5.42
N LYS A 53 17.63 5.13 -5.69
CA LYS A 53 17.78 4.23 -6.84
C LYS A 53 16.89 4.68 -7.98
N GLU A 54 17.45 4.69 -9.18
CA GLU A 54 16.77 5.05 -10.43
C GLU A 54 16.32 3.78 -11.17
N TRP A 55 15.40 3.04 -10.59
CA TRP A 55 14.89 1.81 -11.21
C TRP A 55 13.89 2.08 -12.35
N PHE A 56 13.14 3.16 -12.24
CA PHE A 56 12.19 3.60 -13.26
C PHE A 56 12.35 5.10 -13.52
N ASN A 57 11.91 5.52 -14.70
CA ASN A 57 11.85 6.94 -15.03
C ASN A 57 10.73 7.64 -14.25
N LYS A 58 10.75 8.98 -14.24
CA LYS A 58 9.76 9.80 -13.52
C LYS A 58 8.32 9.52 -13.96
N GLU A 59 8.06 9.31 -15.25
CA GLU A 59 6.70 9.12 -15.77
C GLU A 59 6.12 7.76 -15.32
N THR A 60 6.94 6.71 -15.26
CA THR A 60 6.57 5.42 -14.69
C THR A 60 6.21 5.56 -13.20
N TRP A 61 6.98 6.32 -12.43
CA TRP A 61 6.66 6.56 -11.01
C TRP A 61 5.36 7.36 -10.83
N LYS A 62 5.09 8.35 -11.69
CA LYS A 62 3.81 9.07 -11.69
C LYS A 62 2.65 8.13 -11.99
N PHE A 63 2.81 7.25 -12.99
CA PHE A 63 1.78 6.27 -13.33
C PHE A 63 1.51 5.30 -12.19
N ILE A 64 2.55 4.76 -11.55
CA ILE A 64 2.43 3.89 -10.37
C ILE A 64 1.69 4.63 -9.23
N PHE A 65 2.09 5.87 -8.93
CA PHE A 65 1.43 6.69 -7.91
C PHE A 65 -0.07 6.86 -8.18
N ILE A 66 -0.42 7.29 -9.40
CA ILE A 66 -1.81 7.51 -9.79
C ILE A 66 -2.60 6.20 -9.74
N GLY A 67 -2.00 5.09 -10.21
CA GLY A 67 -2.63 3.77 -10.18
C GLY A 67 -2.98 3.33 -8.76
N ILE A 68 -2.02 3.38 -7.83
CA ILE A 68 -2.25 3.03 -6.41
C ILE A 68 -3.31 3.94 -5.80
N LEU A 69 -3.25 5.25 -6.08
CA LEU A 69 -4.21 6.21 -5.54
C LEU A 69 -5.64 5.95 -6.04
N LEU A 70 -5.81 5.57 -7.30
CA LEU A 70 -7.12 5.20 -7.87
C LEU A 70 -7.66 3.91 -7.24
N VAL A 71 -6.80 2.92 -7.01
CA VAL A 71 -7.16 1.68 -6.30
C VAL A 71 -7.67 2.00 -4.89
N TRP A 72 -6.94 2.80 -4.12
CA TRP A 72 -7.36 3.19 -2.77
C TRP A 72 -8.69 3.94 -2.76
N ILE A 73 -8.91 4.83 -3.73
CA ILE A 73 -10.20 5.52 -3.86
C ILE A 73 -11.31 4.52 -4.17
N ALA A 74 -11.08 3.58 -5.08
CA ALA A 74 -12.06 2.55 -5.43
C ALA A 74 -12.40 1.66 -4.22
N ASP A 75 -11.40 1.23 -3.46
CA ASP A 75 -11.59 0.48 -2.21
C ASP A 75 -12.42 1.28 -1.20
N ILE A 76 -12.03 2.52 -0.93
CA ILE A 76 -12.75 3.37 0.03
C ILE A 76 -14.21 3.54 -0.42
N ILE A 77 -14.46 3.81 -1.70
CA ILE A 77 -15.84 3.93 -2.23
C ILE A 77 -16.58 2.60 -2.07
N PHE A 78 -15.99 1.47 -2.45
CA PHE A 78 -16.61 0.16 -2.35
C PHE A 78 -17.00 -0.19 -0.92
N TYR A 79 -16.11 0.02 0.05
CA TYR A 79 -16.35 -0.30 1.45
C TYR A 79 -17.30 0.68 2.15
N THR A 80 -17.29 1.95 1.77
CA THR A 80 -18.21 2.96 2.33
C THR A 80 -19.62 2.86 1.77
N THR A 81 -19.77 2.47 0.49
CA THR A 81 -21.09 2.32 -0.16
C THR A 81 -21.81 1.02 0.18
N ASN A 82 -21.10 -0.07 0.48
CA ASN A 82 -21.69 -1.39 0.77
C ASN A 82 -22.22 -1.58 2.22
N LEU A 83 -22.45 -0.52 3.01
CA LEU A 83 -22.90 -0.57 4.43
C LEU A 83 -21.98 -1.36 5.38
N GLN A 84 -20.91 -1.99 4.89
CA GLN A 84 -19.90 -2.69 5.70
C GLN A 84 -19.15 -1.72 6.63
N PHE A 85 -19.13 -0.43 6.30
CA PHE A 85 -18.64 0.64 7.17
C PHE A 85 -19.39 0.73 8.51
N LEU A 86 -20.70 0.42 8.58
CA LEU A 86 -21.41 0.39 9.87
C LEU A 86 -21.02 -0.83 10.72
N ASN A 87 -20.60 -1.91 10.07
CA ASN A 87 -20.05 -3.06 10.78
C ASN A 87 -18.65 -2.75 11.35
N PHE A 88 -17.86 -1.84 10.78
CA PHE A 88 -16.56 -1.38 11.30
C PHE A 88 -16.63 -0.78 12.72
N LEU A 89 -17.75 -0.15 13.09
CA LEU A 89 -17.95 0.42 14.43
C LEU A 89 -18.24 -0.65 15.51
N LYS A 90 -18.40 -1.93 15.12
CA LYS A 90 -18.61 -3.02 16.07
C LYS A 90 -17.26 -3.51 16.62
N PRO A 91 -17.17 -3.88 17.91
CA PRO A 91 -15.93 -4.27 18.57
C PRO A 91 -15.14 -5.43 17.90
N ASN A 92 -15.80 -6.26 17.09
CA ASN A 92 -15.18 -7.43 16.43
C ASN A 92 -14.90 -7.19 14.92
N ALA A 93 -15.04 -5.97 14.43
CA ALA A 93 -14.95 -5.68 12.99
C ALA A 93 -13.53 -5.69 12.42
N ILE A 94 -12.52 -5.71 13.29
CA ILE A 94 -11.13 -5.93 12.89
C ILE A 94 -10.96 -7.34 12.33
N GLU A 95 -11.84 -8.30 12.70
CA GLU A 95 -11.76 -9.68 12.23
C GLU A 95 -12.18 -9.86 10.76
N HIS A 96 -12.98 -8.94 10.17
CA HIS A 96 -13.48 -9.13 8.81
C HIS A 96 -13.60 -7.81 8.00
N GLY A 97 -12.55 -7.51 7.21
CA GLY A 97 -12.64 -6.81 5.93
C GLY A 97 -12.26 -5.34 5.93
N VAL A 98 -13.08 -4.47 6.51
CA VAL A 98 -12.95 -3.00 6.34
C VAL A 98 -11.82 -2.41 7.17
N GLY A 99 -11.71 -2.82 8.44
CA GLY A 99 -10.71 -2.28 9.36
C GLY A 99 -9.28 -2.64 8.97
N THR A 100 -9.10 -3.84 8.42
CA THR A 100 -7.83 -4.32 7.88
C THR A 100 -7.38 -3.52 6.66
N VAL A 101 -8.30 -3.16 5.75
CA VAL A 101 -7.99 -2.36 4.55
C VAL A 101 -7.62 -0.93 4.93
N LEU A 102 -8.44 -0.25 5.74
CA LEU A 102 -8.15 1.12 6.17
C LEU A 102 -6.84 1.22 6.97
N PHE A 103 -6.58 0.25 7.85
CA PHE A 103 -5.30 0.17 8.56
C PHE A 103 -4.13 -0.03 7.60
N SER A 104 -4.29 -0.91 6.59
CA SER A 104 -3.27 -1.18 5.57
C SER A 104 -2.95 0.05 4.71
N ILE A 105 -3.97 0.83 4.36
CA ILE A 105 -3.82 2.13 3.68
C ILE A 105 -2.98 3.08 4.56
N VAL A 106 -3.36 3.26 5.83
CA VAL A 106 -2.70 4.19 6.75
C VAL A 106 -1.22 3.87 6.95
N ILE A 107 -0.85 2.59 7.16
CA ILE A 107 0.56 2.20 7.31
C ILE A 107 1.37 2.38 6.02
N SER A 108 0.68 2.38 4.88
CA SER A 108 1.29 2.48 3.54
C SER A 108 1.40 3.92 3.03
N ILE A 109 0.76 4.90 3.68
CA ILE A 109 0.83 6.33 3.31
C ILE A 109 2.28 6.81 3.14
N PRO A 110 3.24 6.53 4.04
CA PRO A 110 4.61 7.00 3.84
C PRO A 110 5.26 6.37 2.61
N ALA A 111 5.00 5.10 2.28
CA ALA A 111 5.46 4.48 1.04
C ALA A 111 4.85 5.15 -0.20
N LEU A 112 3.56 5.51 -0.16
CA LEU A 112 2.92 6.27 -1.23
C LEU A 112 3.55 7.66 -1.41
N ILE A 113 3.88 8.36 -0.31
CA ILE A 113 4.58 9.65 -0.34
C ILE A 113 5.99 9.49 -0.96
N ALA A 114 6.68 8.39 -0.69
CA ALA A 114 7.98 8.10 -1.28
C ALA A 114 7.90 7.91 -2.81
N ILE A 115 6.86 7.21 -3.29
CA ILE A 115 6.58 7.08 -4.73
C ILE A 115 6.27 8.45 -5.33
N TYR A 116 5.39 9.23 -4.70
CA TYR A 116 5.04 10.57 -5.16
C TYR A 116 6.28 11.45 -5.36
N LYS A 117 7.20 11.48 -4.39
CA LYS A 117 8.43 12.28 -4.49
C LYS A 117 9.37 11.81 -5.59
N THR A 118 9.33 10.52 -5.93
CA THR A 118 10.15 9.94 -7.01
C THR A 118 9.55 10.25 -8.39
N GLY A 119 8.22 10.29 -8.52
CA GLY A 119 7.54 10.64 -9.77
C GLY A 119 7.38 12.16 -10.01
N PHE A 120 7.25 12.93 -8.92
CA PHE A 120 7.10 14.39 -8.92
C PHE A 120 8.24 15.03 -8.11
N PRO A 121 9.50 14.85 -8.52
CA PRO A 121 10.59 15.55 -7.87
C PRO A 121 10.37 17.05 -8.03
N LYS A 122 10.59 17.83 -6.95
CA LYS A 122 10.61 19.28 -7.08
C LYS A 122 11.67 19.65 -8.11
N GLU A 123 11.25 20.30 -9.20
CA GLU A 123 12.21 21.01 -10.05
C GLU A 123 12.86 22.08 -9.17
N ASN A 124 14.19 22.08 -9.13
CA ASN A 124 15.01 22.84 -8.18
C ASN A 124 14.48 24.27 -7.96
N SER A 125 14.15 24.60 -6.71
CA SER A 125 14.11 25.99 -6.20
C SER A 125 15.44 26.30 -5.53
#